data_AF-A0A9D7FV59-F1
#
_entry.id   AF-A0A9D7FV59-F1
#
_cell.length_a   1.000
_cell.length_b   1.000
_cell.length_c   1.000
_cell.angle_alpha   90.00
_cell.angle_beta   90.00
_cell.angle_gamma   90.00
#
_symmetry.space_group_name_H-M   'P 1'
#
loop_
_entity.id
_entity.type
_entity.pdbx_description
1 polymer ?
#
loop_
_entity_poly.entity_id
_entity_poly.type
_entity_poly.pdbx_seq_one_letter_code
_entity_poly.pdbx_strand_id
1 'polypeptide(L)'
;MGGTGSGTPGGWGPQDEENARNQQSQTNNLDDKYKKENLISSANEPINEQGLSAAARAWEKHAGRPGGSFEQIKGSPAQKNAAAEQFIRDVLNNPNTVRNELSRGGFEYRLPDGKGIRFNSDGSFNTVLDPKAIK
;
A
#
# COMPACT_ATOMS: atom_id res chain seq x y z
N MET A 1 -46.38 -15.54 25.49
CA MET A 1 -45.40 -15.98 26.50
C MET A 1 -44.21 -16.59 25.76
N GLY A 2 -42.99 -16.10 26.03
CA GLY A 2 -41.66 -16.65 25.65
C GLY A 2 -41.32 -16.62 24.15
N GLY A 3 -40.32 -15.91 23.62
CA GLY A 3 -39.12 -15.33 24.22
C GLY A 3 -37.95 -16.32 24.20
N THR A 4 -37.15 -16.35 23.14
CA THR A 4 -35.70 -16.61 23.19
C THR A 4 -35.01 -15.74 22.14
N GLY A 5 -34.00 -15.00 22.58
CA GLY A 5 -33.12 -14.22 21.71
C GLY A 5 -31.75 -14.88 21.60
N SER A 6 -31.01 -14.49 20.58
CA SER A 6 -29.54 -14.38 20.62
C SER A 6 -29.13 -13.54 19.42
N GLY A 7 -28.66 -12.33 19.72
CA GLY A 7 -28.11 -11.42 18.72
C GLY A 7 -26.73 -11.89 18.26
N THR A 8 -26.45 -11.67 16.98
CA THR A 8 -25.08 -11.49 16.49
C THR A 8 -25.08 -10.19 15.68
N PRO A 9 -24.40 -9.12 16.14
CA PRO A 9 -24.34 -7.85 15.42
C PRO A 9 -23.11 -7.81 14.51
N GLY A 10 -23.29 -7.50 13.23
CA GLY A 10 -22.19 -7.21 12.31
C GLY A 10 -22.29 -8.01 11.01
N GLY A 11 -23.29 -7.67 10.19
CA GLY A 11 -23.41 -8.16 8.82
C GLY A 11 -22.26 -7.62 7.97
N TRP A 12 -21.35 -8.51 7.60
CA TRP A 12 -20.55 -8.38 6.38
C TRP A 12 -21.29 -9.21 5.33
N GLY A 13 -22.13 -8.54 4.54
CA GLY A 13 -22.76 -9.16 3.39
C GLY A 13 -21.74 -9.32 2.26
N PRO A 14 -21.96 -10.22 1.29
CA PRO A 14 -21.07 -10.42 0.15
C PRO A 14 -21.08 -9.24 -0.87
N GLN A 15 -21.46 -8.04 -0.44
CA GLN A 15 -21.63 -6.86 -1.30
C GLN A 15 -20.36 -5.99 -1.37
N ASP A 16 -19.37 -6.26 -0.52
CA ASP A 16 -18.08 -5.57 -0.52
C ASP A 16 -17.05 -6.22 -1.47
N GLU A 17 -17.37 -7.39 -2.05
CA GLU A 17 -16.54 -8.07 -3.04
C GLU A 17 -16.72 -7.51 -4.48
N GLU A 18 -17.74 -6.67 -4.72
CA GLU A 18 -18.07 -6.20 -6.07
C GLU A 18 -17.44 -4.85 -6.44
N ASN A 19 -16.96 -4.06 -5.46
CA ASN A 19 -16.34 -2.76 -5.74
C ASN A 19 -14.85 -2.85 -6.17
N ALA A 20 -14.26 -4.05 -6.11
CA ALA A 20 -12.89 -4.31 -6.57
C ALA A 20 -12.78 -4.49 -8.11
N ARG A 21 -13.91 -4.56 -8.83
CA ARG A 21 -13.94 -5.04 -10.22
C ARG A 21 -14.24 -3.99 -11.29
N ASN A 22 -14.50 -2.73 -10.93
CA ASN A 22 -15.01 -1.74 -11.89
C ASN A 22 -14.31 -0.36 -11.88
N GLN A 23 -13.00 -0.30 -11.69
CA GLN A 23 -12.23 0.88 -12.12
C GLN A 23 -11.37 0.54 -13.34
N GLN A 24 -12.08 0.64 -14.45
CA GLN A 24 -11.67 0.67 -15.83
C GLN A 24 -10.45 1.57 -16.09
N SER A 25 -9.44 0.97 -16.74
CA SER A 25 -8.62 1.51 -17.82
C SER A 25 -8.35 3.03 -17.82
N GLN A 26 -7.10 3.41 -17.52
CA GLN A 26 -6.18 4.09 -18.46
C GLN A 26 -4.96 4.67 -17.71
N THR A 27 -3.83 3.95 -17.74
CA THR A 27 -2.44 4.40 -18.01
C THR A 27 -1.47 3.27 -17.62
N ASN A 28 -1.45 2.24 -18.46
CA ASN A 28 -0.65 1.02 -18.31
C ASN A 28 0.77 1.21 -18.85
N ASN A 29 1.64 1.96 -18.20
CA ASN A 29 3.07 1.89 -18.51
C ASN A 29 3.91 2.08 -17.24
N LEU A 30 3.99 1.01 -16.48
CA LEU A 30 5.16 0.68 -15.67
C LEU A 30 5.48 -0.76 -16.05
N ASP A 31 6.49 -0.92 -16.92
CA ASP A 31 7.19 -2.16 -17.28
C ASP A 31 6.30 -3.40 -17.51
N ASP A 32 6.27 -3.92 -18.74
CA ASP A 32 5.46 -5.07 -19.23
C ASP A 32 5.44 -6.32 -18.31
N LYS A 33 6.37 -6.40 -17.34
CA LYS A 33 6.49 -7.45 -16.34
C LYS A 33 5.49 -7.34 -15.17
N TYR A 34 5.15 -6.15 -14.68
CA TYR A 34 4.28 -5.98 -13.51
C TYR A 34 3.20 -4.93 -13.73
N LYS A 35 1.93 -5.35 -13.70
CA LYS A 35 0.80 -4.43 -13.74
C LYS A 35 0.78 -3.58 -12.46
N LYS A 36 0.52 -2.29 -12.60
CA LYS A 36 0.41 -1.33 -11.49
C LYS A 36 -0.59 -1.81 -10.42
N GLU A 37 -1.71 -2.37 -10.85
CA GLU A 37 -2.75 -2.89 -9.96
C GLU A 37 -2.24 -4.04 -9.10
N ASN A 38 -1.36 -4.90 -9.64
CA ASN A 38 -0.76 -5.99 -8.88
C ASN A 38 0.19 -5.46 -7.80
N LEU A 39 0.94 -4.40 -8.10
CA LEU A 39 1.83 -3.75 -7.13
C LEU A 39 1.05 -3.09 -5.99
N ILE A 40 -0.05 -2.40 -6.33
CA ILE A 40 -0.96 -1.81 -5.34
C ILE A 40 -1.60 -2.90 -4.49
N SER A 41 -2.10 -3.97 -5.12
CA SER A 41 -2.71 -5.11 -4.45
C SER A 41 -1.75 -5.74 -3.45
N SER A 42 -0.50 -6.01 -3.86
CA SER A 42 0.51 -6.60 -2.97
C SER A 42 0.82 -5.70 -1.77
N ALA A 43 0.85 -4.39 -1.96
CA ALA A 43 1.09 -3.47 -0.86
C ALA A 43 -0.09 -3.38 0.13
N ASN A 44 -1.29 -3.67 -0.34
CA ASN A 44 -2.51 -3.71 0.45
C ASN A 44 -2.77 -5.05 1.15
N GLU A 45 -1.93 -6.06 0.93
CA GLU A 45 -2.07 -7.36 1.59
C GLU A 45 -2.06 -7.19 3.12
N PRO A 46 -3.05 -7.77 3.83
CA PRO A 46 -3.09 -7.69 5.28
C PRO A 46 -1.95 -8.51 5.88
N ILE A 47 -1.21 -7.91 6.81
CA ILE A 47 -0.11 -8.58 7.51
C ILE A 47 -0.56 -9.38 8.74
N ASN A 48 -1.80 -9.18 9.18
CA ASN A 48 -2.39 -9.85 10.34
C ASN A 48 -3.93 -9.86 10.27
N GLU A 49 -4.56 -10.59 11.20
CA GLU A 49 -6.02 -10.69 11.33
C GLU A 49 -6.71 -9.36 11.68
N GLN A 50 -5.94 -8.34 12.10
CA GLN A 50 -6.47 -7.01 12.40
C GLN A 50 -6.68 -6.16 11.14
N GLY A 51 -6.29 -6.68 9.97
CA GLY A 51 -6.50 -6.04 8.67
C GLY A 51 -5.56 -4.88 8.38
N LEU A 52 -4.43 -4.74 9.10
CA LEU A 52 -3.42 -3.73 8.75
C LEU A 52 -2.63 -4.18 7.52
N SER A 53 -2.46 -3.33 6.52
CA SER A 53 -1.74 -3.69 5.29
C SER A 53 -0.22 -3.66 5.46
N ALA A 54 0.49 -4.35 4.56
CA ALA A 54 1.95 -4.32 4.50
C ALA A 54 2.49 -2.90 4.32
N ALA A 55 1.83 -2.11 3.46
CA ALA A 55 2.15 -0.70 3.26
C ALA A 55 1.98 0.12 4.53
N ALA A 56 0.84 -0.01 5.22
CA ALA A 56 0.57 0.72 6.46
C ALA A 56 1.58 0.35 7.55
N ARG A 57 1.91 -0.94 7.68
CA ARG A 57 2.93 -1.41 8.64
C ARG A 57 4.31 -0.82 8.33
N ALA A 58 4.70 -0.81 7.05
CA ALA A 58 5.97 -0.23 6.62
C ALA A 58 6.03 1.27 6.89
N TRP A 59 4.93 1.98 6.63
CA TRP A 59 4.79 3.39 6.93
C TRP A 59 4.99 3.67 8.43
N GLU A 60 4.28 2.97 9.31
CA GLU A 60 4.44 3.15 10.77
C GLU A 60 5.88 2.91 11.23
N LYS A 61 6.55 1.91 10.66
CA LYS A 61 7.96 1.61 10.98
C LYS A 61 8.90 2.75 10.56
N HIS A 62 8.60 3.45 9.47
CA HIS A 62 9.41 4.58 9.01
C HIS A 62 9.07 5.88 9.76
N ALA A 63 7.79 6.11 10.04
CA ALA A 63 7.34 7.26 10.82
C ALA A 63 7.87 7.25 12.27
N GLY A 64 8.09 6.06 12.84
CA GLY A 64 8.68 5.92 14.17
C GLY A 64 10.20 6.13 14.26
N ARG A 65 10.90 6.42 13.15
CA ARG A 65 12.36 6.59 13.17
C ARG A 65 12.75 8.01 13.58
N PRO A 66 13.80 8.18 14.40
CA PRO A 66 14.41 9.50 14.60
C PRO A 66 14.89 10.06 13.25
N GLY A 67 14.33 11.21 12.85
CA GLY A 67 14.62 11.81 11.53
C GLY A 67 13.95 11.12 10.33
N GLY A 68 12.96 10.25 10.57
CA GLY A 68 12.12 9.71 9.50
C GLY A 68 11.33 10.81 8.80
N SER A 69 11.07 10.65 7.50
CA SER A 69 10.36 11.66 6.71
C SER A 69 8.85 11.43 6.67
N PHE A 70 8.37 10.29 7.16
CA PHE A 70 6.95 9.92 7.16
C PHE A 70 6.28 10.36 8.46
N GLU A 71 5.11 10.98 8.36
CA GLU A 71 4.34 11.37 9.54
C GLU A 71 3.53 10.19 10.07
N GLN A 72 3.30 10.14 11.38
CA GLN A 72 2.49 9.06 11.95
C GLN A 72 1.03 9.20 11.53
N ILE A 73 0.51 8.19 10.82
CA ILE A 73 -0.92 8.14 10.48
C ILE A 73 -1.71 7.75 11.74
N LYS A 74 -2.57 8.65 12.20
CA LYS A 74 -3.51 8.39 13.30
C LYS A 74 -4.79 7.78 12.75
N GLY A 75 -5.47 6.97 13.58
CA GLY A 75 -6.77 6.39 13.25
C GLY A 75 -6.81 4.86 13.25
N SER A 76 -7.89 4.32 12.70
CA SER A 76 -8.15 2.88 12.58
C SER A 76 -7.24 2.22 11.53
N PRO A 77 -7.09 0.88 11.54
CA PRO A 77 -6.35 0.15 10.51
C PRO A 77 -6.81 0.50 9.09
N ALA A 78 -8.12 0.64 8.85
CA ALA A 78 -8.67 1.03 7.55
C ALA A 78 -8.17 2.43 7.09
N GLN A 79 -8.14 3.41 8.00
CA GLN A 79 -7.64 4.75 7.70
C GLN A 79 -6.14 4.74 7.39
N LYS A 80 -5.36 3.92 8.11
CA LYS A 80 -3.93 3.75 7.87
C LYS A 80 -3.66 3.09 6.52
N ASN A 81 -4.43 2.05 6.19
CA ASN A 81 -4.33 1.37 4.90
C ASN A 81 -4.65 2.32 3.75
N ALA A 82 -5.74 3.09 3.85
CA ALA A 82 -6.14 4.05 2.82
C ALA A 82 -5.06 5.12 2.59
N ALA A 83 -4.47 5.66 3.66
CA ALA A 83 -3.40 6.64 3.54
C ALA A 83 -2.12 6.04 2.92
N ALA A 84 -1.76 4.82 3.30
CA ALA A 84 -0.60 4.14 2.73
C ALA A 84 -0.80 3.76 1.25
N GLU A 85 -2.00 3.27 0.89
CA GLU A 85 -2.39 2.99 -0.49
C GLU A 85 -2.34 4.25 -1.35
N GLN A 86 -2.89 5.36 -0.85
CA GLN A 86 -2.87 6.64 -1.56
C GLN A 86 -1.44 7.04 -1.91
N PHE A 87 -0.51 6.93 -0.96
CA PHE A 87 0.89 7.22 -1.23
C PHE A 87 1.48 6.30 -2.32
N ILE A 88 1.18 5.01 -2.30
CA ILE A 88 1.65 4.08 -3.34
C ILE A 88 1.11 4.48 -4.71
N ARG A 89 -0.18 4.83 -4.79
CA ARG A 89 -0.80 5.33 -6.02
C ARG A 89 -0.13 6.60 -6.49
N ASP A 90 0.14 7.54 -5.59
CA ASP A 90 0.82 8.80 -5.92
C ASP A 90 2.22 8.53 -6.47
N VAL A 91 2.99 7.62 -5.87
CA VAL A 91 4.31 7.22 -6.38
C VAL A 91 4.19 6.58 -7.76
N LEU A 92 3.27 5.64 -7.97
CA LEU A 92 3.14 4.90 -9.24
C LEU A 92 2.46 5.72 -10.37
N ASN A 93 1.73 6.78 -10.03
CA ASN A 93 1.04 7.64 -11.00
C ASN A 93 1.78 8.94 -11.31
N ASN A 94 2.79 9.30 -10.51
CA ASN A 94 3.55 10.52 -10.76
C ASN A 94 4.46 10.34 -11.99
N PRO A 95 4.34 11.20 -13.03
CA PRO A 95 5.14 11.09 -14.25
C PRO A 95 6.64 11.36 -14.03
N ASN A 96 7.00 11.99 -12.92
CA ASN A 96 8.40 12.25 -12.54
C ASN A 96 8.97 11.17 -11.64
N THR A 97 8.23 10.09 -11.37
CA THR A 97 8.75 8.96 -10.62
C THR A 97 9.79 8.21 -11.44
N VAL A 98 10.94 7.97 -10.83
CA VAL A 98 12.02 7.20 -11.44
C VAL A 98 11.98 5.77 -10.91
N ARG A 99 11.93 4.80 -11.82
CA ARG A 99 12.09 3.38 -11.50
C ARG A 99 13.57 2.99 -11.57
N ASN A 100 14.07 2.34 -10.53
CA ASN A 100 15.44 1.83 -10.46
C ASN A 100 15.43 0.33 -10.17
N GLU A 101 16.15 -0.43 -11.00
CA GLU A 101 16.40 -1.86 -10.77
C GLU A 101 17.49 -2.05 -9.69
N LEU A 102 17.34 -3.07 -8.86
CA LEU A 102 18.29 -3.44 -7.82
C LEU A 102 19.05 -4.71 -8.24
N SER A 103 20.28 -4.86 -7.74
CA SER A 103 21.19 -5.96 -8.13
C SER A 103 20.67 -7.37 -7.87
N ARG A 104 19.67 -7.54 -7.00
CA ARG A 104 19.01 -8.83 -6.70
C ARG A 104 17.67 -9.01 -7.42
N GLY A 105 17.39 -8.20 -8.44
CA GLY A 105 16.18 -8.28 -9.26
C GLY A 105 14.95 -7.59 -8.67
N GLY A 106 15.01 -7.07 -7.45
CA GLY A 106 13.98 -6.15 -6.93
C GLY A 106 14.09 -4.78 -7.57
N PHE A 107 13.11 -3.91 -7.33
CA PHE A 107 13.05 -2.59 -7.94
C PHE A 107 12.45 -1.57 -6.98
N GLU A 108 12.77 -0.30 -7.19
CA GLU A 108 12.21 0.82 -6.43
C GLU A 108 11.68 1.92 -7.34
N TYR A 109 10.61 2.57 -6.89
CA TYR A 109 10.06 3.78 -7.48
C TYR A 109 10.36 4.96 -6.55
N ARG A 110 10.92 6.03 -7.11
CA ARG A 110 11.36 7.22 -6.37
C ARG A 110 10.69 8.47 -6.91
N LEU A 111 10.03 9.20 -6.02
CA LEU A 111 9.53 10.56 -6.27
C LEU A 111 10.71 11.56 -6.34
N PRO A 112 10.49 12.76 -6.91
CA PRO A 112 11.49 13.82 -6.95
C PRO A 112 11.97 14.29 -5.57
N ASP A 113 11.12 14.21 -4.55
CA ASP A 113 11.48 14.51 -3.16
C ASP A 113 12.35 13.42 -2.50
N GLY A 114 12.62 12.33 -3.23
CA GLY A 114 13.41 11.20 -2.81
C GLY A 114 12.63 10.12 -2.07
N LYS A 115 11.38 10.36 -1.65
CA LYS A 115 10.53 9.31 -1.07
C LYS A 115 10.20 8.26 -2.11
N GLY A 116 9.76 7.10 -1.68
CA GLY A 116 9.41 6.06 -2.64
C GLY A 116 8.90 4.76 -2.03
N ILE A 117 8.83 3.75 -2.89
CA ILE A 117 8.41 2.40 -2.53
C ILE A 117 9.35 1.38 -3.19
N ARG A 118 9.53 0.24 -2.54
CA ARG A 118 10.35 -0.86 -3.03
C ARG A 118 9.53 -2.14 -3.14
N PHE A 119 9.81 -2.90 -4.20
CA PHE A 119 9.28 -4.22 -4.46
C PHE A 119 10.41 -5.24 -4.56
N ASN A 120 10.09 -6.48 -4.22
CA ASN A 120 10.96 -7.63 -4.43
C ASN A 120 10.97 -8.05 -5.90
N SER A 121 11.84 -9.00 -6.25
CA SER A 121 12.01 -9.48 -7.63
C SER A 121 10.81 -10.24 -8.20
N ASP A 122 9.84 -10.59 -7.36
CA ASP A 122 8.57 -11.22 -7.71
C ASP A 122 7.42 -10.20 -7.80
N GLY A 123 7.68 -8.92 -7.54
CA GLY A 123 6.68 -7.87 -7.51
C GLY A 123 5.96 -7.72 -6.17
N SER A 124 6.31 -8.50 -5.14
CA SER A 124 5.74 -8.34 -3.81
C SER A 124 6.24 -7.06 -3.15
N PHE A 125 5.36 -6.36 -2.42
CA PHE A 125 5.70 -5.15 -1.70
C PHE A 125 6.75 -5.43 -0.62
N ASN A 126 7.79 -4.60 -0.58
CA ASN A 126 8.86 -4.73 0.41
C ASN A 126 8.74 -3.64 1.49
N THR A 127 8.82 -2.36 1.10
CA THR A 127 8.84 -1.26 2.07
C THR A 127 8.63 0.11 1.42
N VAL A 128 8.36 1.13 2.25
CA VAL A 128 8.44 2.55 1.87
C VAL A 128 9.87 3.07 2.06
N LEU A 129 10.22 4.12 1.35
CA LEU A 129 11.58 4.65 1.32
C LEU A 129 11.57 6.13 1.72
N ASP A 130 12.40 6.48 2.71
CA ASP A 130 12.73 7.87 3.00
C ASP A 130 13.59 8.48 1.88
N PRO A 131 13.62 9.83 1.76
CA PRO A 131 14.56 10.53 0.91
C PRO A 131 15.99 10.02 1.09
N LYS A 132 16.71 9.87 -0.02
CA LYS A 132 18.15 9.61 0.06
C LYS A 132 18.78 10.83 0.70
N ALA A 133 19.52 10.64 1.80
CA ALA A 133 20.37 11.69 2.32
C ALA A 133 21.33 12.11 1.19
N ILE A 134 21.27 13.39 0.81
CA ILE A 134 22.27 13.98 -0.07
C ILE A 134 23.57 13.95 0.75
N LYS A 135 24.52 13.11 0.33
CA LYS A 135 25.86 13.08 0.90
C LYS A 135 26.72 14.17 0.29
#